data_AF-A0A1X7DYE6-F1
#
_entry.id   AF-A0A1X7DYE6-F1
#
_cell.length_a   1.000
_cell.length_b   1.000
_cell.length_c   1.000
_cell.angle_alpha   90.00
_cell.angle_beta   90.00
_cell.angle_gamma   90.00
#
_symmetry.space_group_name_H-M   'P 1'
#
loop_
_entity.id
_entity.type
_entity.pdbx_description
1 polymer ?
#
loop_
_entity_poly.entity_id
_entity_poly.type
_entity_poly.pdbx_seq_one_letter_code
_entity_poly.pdbx_strand_id
1 'polypeptide(L)'
;MISYFISAILSALIITWLFRSKKCFSCPRCGERFERIPNRAMGITYLLLAVVMIVTGIVNGRNYPSVFDYLVGSSGIYYLLKKEKKKCPKCKNEIV
;
A
#
# COMPACT_ATOMS: atom_id res chain seq x y z
N MET A 1 12.25 -22.72 5.05
CA MET A 1 13.21 -21.72 4.50
C MET A 1 12.81 -21.21 3.12
N ILE A 2 12.52 -22.08 2.13
CA ILE A 2 12.14 -21.67 0.76
C ILE A 2 10.91 -20.74 0.72
N SER A 3 9.87 -21.04 1.52
CA SER A 3 8.66 -20.22 1.63
C SER A 3 8.94 -18.77 2.06
N TYR A 4 9.84 -18.57 3.04
CA TYR A 4 10.24 -17.24 3.48
C TYR A 4 10.99 -16.47 2.38
N PHE A 5 11.83 -17.15 1.61
CA PHE A 5 12.59 -16.54 0.52
C PHE A 5 11.66 -16.05 -0.60
N ILE A 6 10.68 -16.86 -0.99
CA ILE A 6 9.66 -16.51 -1.97
C ILE A 6 8.82 -15.31 -1.46
N SER A 7 8.42 -15.34 -0.19
CA SER A 7 7.65 -14.25 0.42
C SER A 7 8.43 -12.93 0.45
N ALA A 8 9.73 -12.96 0.71
CA ALA A 8 10.59 -11.78 0.70
C ALA A 8 10.73 -11.17 -0.70
N ILE A 9 10.89 -12.01 -1.74
CA ILE A 9 10.96 -11.56 -3.13
C ILE A 9 9.63 -10.91 -3.56
N LEU A 10 8.50 -11.56 -3.27
CA LEU A 10 7.17 -11.00 -3.54
C LEU A 10 6.97 -9.65 -2.85
N SER A 11 7.36 -9.55 -1.58
CA SER A 11 7.30 -8.30 -0.81
C SER A 11 8.14 -7.20 -1.47
N ALA A 12 9.37 -7.53 -1.90
CA ALA A 12 10.25 -6.58 -2.60
C ALA A 12 9.67 -6.12 -3.95
N LEU A 13 9.07 -7.02 -4.72
CA LEU A 13 8.39 -6.69 -5.98
C LEU A 13 7.20 -5.76 -5.74
N ILE A 14 6.39 -6.04 -4.72
CA ILE A 14 5.23 -5.21 -4.34
C ILE A 14 5.70 -3.81 -3.93
N ILE A 15 6.76 -3.69 -3.12
CA ILE A 15 7.33 -2.40 -2.73
C ILE A 15 7.84 -1.63 -3.96
N THR A 16 8.57 -2.30 -4.84
CA THR A 16 9.09 -1.70 -6.08
C THR A 16 7.97 -1.17 -6.97
N TRP A 17 6.88 -1.94 -7.10
CA TRP A 17 5.69 -1.53 -7.84
C TRP A 17 5.01 -0.30 -7.22
N LEU A 18 5.00 -0.21 -5.90
CA LEU A 18 4.46 0.92 -5.13
C LEU A 18 5.24 2.21 -5.38
N PHE A 19 6.58 2.12 -5.38
CA PHE A 19 7.45 3.24 -5.72
C PHE A 19 7.25 3.71 -7.16
N ARG A 20 6.97 2.78 -8.09
CA ARG A 20 6.70 3.10 -9.50
C ARG A 20 5.29 3.66 -9.74
N SER A 21 4.35 3.40 -8.84
CA SER A 21 2.96 3.86 -8.92
C SER A 21 2.77 5.31 -8.49
N LYS A 22 3.85 6.03 -8.17
CA LYS A 22 3.81 7.47 -7.89
C LYS A 22 3.21 8.21 -9.10
N LYS A 23 2.22 9.04 -8.83
CA LYS A 23 1.66 9.97 -9.83
C LYS A 23 2.12 11.38 -9.51
N CYS A 24 2.54 12.10 -10.55
CA CYS A 24 2.77 13.52 -10.47
C CYS A 24 1.43 14.26 -10.45
N PHE A 25 1.25 15.13 -9.47
CA PHE A 25 0.12 16.06 -9.39
C PHE A 25 0.66 17.47 -9.50
N SER A 26 -0.07 18.32 -10.21
CA SER A 26 0.21 19.76 -10.29
C SER A 26 -0.87 20.51 -9.50
N CYS A 27 -0.46 21.44 -8.64
CA CYS A 27 -1.41 22.29 -7.95
C CYS A 27 -1.94 23.39 -8.90
N PRO A 28 -3.25 23.49 -9.15
CA PRO A 28 -3.81 24.49 -10.07
C PRO A 28 -3.62 25.93 -9.58
N ARG A 29 -3.37 26.14 -8.27
CA ARG A 29 -3.29 27.47 -7.67
C ARG A 29 -1.86 28.02 -7.56
N CYS A 30 -0.87 27.15 -7.38
CA CYS A 30 0.52 27.58 -7.17
C CYS A 30 1.53 26.91 -8.11
N GLY A 31 1.08 26.06 -9.04
CA GLY A 31 1.91 25.44 -10.08
C GLY A 31 2.91 24.40 -9.57
N GLU A 32 2.96 24.15 -8.26
CA GLU A 32 3.88 23.21 -7.65
C GLU A 32 3.54 21.77 -8.09
N ARG A 33 4.56 21.05 -8.54
CA ARG A 33 4.47 19.63 -8.90
C ARG A 33 4.95 18.79 -7.72
N PHE A 34 4.15 17.82 -7.31
CA PHE A 34 4.53 16.88 -6.27
C PHE A 34 4.13 15.46 -6.65
N GLU A 35 4.97 14.49 -6.29
CA GLU A 35 4.69 13.08 -6.48
C GLU A 35 3.95 12.55 -5.26
N ARG A 36 2.84 11.85 -5.50
CA ARG A 36 2.14 11.13 -4.45
C ARG A 36 1.74 9.75 -4.93
N ILE A 37 1.90 8.77 -4.06
CA ILE A 37 1.35 7.44 -4.26
C ILE A 37 -0.16 7.55 -4.05
N PRO A 38 -0.99 7.08 -5.00
CA PRO A 38 -2.43 7.07 -4.80
C PRO A 38 -2.82 6.12 -3.67
N ASN A 39 -3.81 6.51 -2.85
CA ASN A 39 -4.30 5.71 -1.71
C ASN A 39 -4.76 4.33 -2.19
N ARG A 40 -5.36 4.24 -3.38
CA ARG A 40 -5.74 2.94 -3.98
C ARG A 40 -4.54 2.01 -4.19
N ALA A 41 -3.40 2.53 -4.66
CA ALA A 41 -2.21 1.71 -4.84
C ALA A 41 -1.66 1.23 -3.49
N MET A 42 -1.64 2.10 -2.47
CA MET A 42 -1.30 1.68 -1.11
C MET A 42 -2.26 0.59 -0.60
N GLY A 43 -3.57 0.78 -0.75
CA GLY A 43 -4.59 -0.17 -0.30
C GLY A 43 -4.45 -1.55 -0.96
N ILE A 44 -4.24 -1.58 -2.28
CA ILE A 44 -3.98 -2.82 -3.03
C ILE A 44 -2.71 -3.51 -2.51
N THR A 45 -1.63 -2.75 -2.28
CA THR A 45 -0.40 -3.33 -1.71
C THR A 45 -0.65 -3.95 -0.35
N TYR A 46 -1.27 -3.24 0.59
CA TYR A 46 -1.50 -3.77 1.93
C TYR A 46 -2.36 -5.04 1.90
N LEU A 47 -3.37 -5.11 1.02
CA LEU A 47 -4.14 -6.34 0.83
C LEU A 47 -3.31 -7.49 0.25
N LEU A 48 -2.51 -7.23 -0.78
CA LEU A 48 -1.61 -8.24 -1.35
C LEU A 48 -0.62 -8.75 -0.29
N LEU A 49 -0.09 -7.85 0.54
CA LEU A 49 0.82 -8.19 1.63
C LEU A 49 0.13 -9.09 2.66
N ALA A 50 -1.11 -8.77 3.05
CA ALA A 50 -1.90 -9.60 3.96
C ALA A 50 -2.14 -11.01 3.39
N VAL A 51 -2.48 -11.12 2.10
CA VAL A 51 -2.65 -12.42 1.44
C VAL A 51 -1.35 -13.23 1.46
N VAL A 52 -0.21 -12.60 1.13
CA VAL A 52 1.10 -13.26 1.14
C VAL A 52 1.44 -13.78 2.55
N MET A 53 1.20 -12.98 3.59
CA MET A 53 1.45 -13.40 4.98
C MET A 53 0.56 -14.56 5.42
N ILE A 54 -0.75 -14.54 5.08
CA ILE A 54 -1.70 -15.61 5.39
C ILE A 54 -1.26 -16.92 4.70
N VAL A 55 -0.97 -16.87 3.40
CA VAL A 55 -0.54 -18.05 2.63
C VAL A 55 0.77 -18.60 3.18
N THR A 56 1.73 -17.72 3.51
CA THR A 56 3.00 -18.12 4.13
C THR A 56 2.77 -18.76 5.50
N GLY A 57 1.81 -18.25 6.28
CA GLY A 57 1.39 -18.83 7.55
C GLY A 57 0.86 -20.25 7.40
N ILE A 58 -0.07 -20.47 6.46
CA ILE A 58 -0.67 -21.79 6.19
C ILE A 58 0.40 -22.79 5.73
N VAL A 59 1.28 -22.39 4.81
CA VAL A 59 2.38 -23.25 4.31
C VAL A 59 3.36 -23.63 5.42
N ASN A 60 3.56 -22.77 6.42
CA ASN A 60 4.40 -23.06 7.58
C ASN A 60 3.62 -23.76 8.72
N GLY A 61 2.38 -24.20 8.50
CA GLY A 61 1.59 -24.97 9.48
C GLY A 61 0.87 -24.12 10.53
N ARG A 62 0.69 -22.81 10.32
CA ARG A 62 -0.22 -22.02 11.17
C ARG A 62 -1.67 -22.31 10.80
N ASN A 63 -2.46 -22.65 11.80
CA ASN A 63 -3.90 -22.89 11.64
C ASN A 63 -4.75 -21.61 11.63
N TYR A 64 -4.19 -20.47 12.06
CA TYR A 64 -4.94 -19.22 12.16
C TYR A 64 -4.10 -18.01 11.72
N PRO A 65 -4.74 -17.03 11.05
CA PRO A 65 -4.12 -15.74 10.77
C PRO A 65 -3.77 -15.04 12.08
N SER A 66 -2.59 -14.45 12.12
CA SER A 66 -2.12 -13.69 13.27
C SER A 66 -2.79 -12.32 13.35
N VAL A 67 -2.74 -11.68 14.51
CA VAL A 67 -3.22 -10.30 14.69
C VAL A 67 -2.59 -9.34 13.67
N PHE A 68 -1.33 -9.59 13.29
CA PHE A 68 -0.65 -8.81 12.26
C PHE A 68 -1.31 -8.94 10.88
N ASP A 69 -1.79 -10.12 10.49
CA ASP A 69 -2.51 -10.32 9.22
C ASP A 69 -3.78 -9.47 9.18
N TYR A 70 -4.52 -9.43 10.29
CA TYR A 70 -5.71 -8.59 10.42
C TYR A 70 -5.39 -7.10 10.39
N LEU A 71 -4.34 -6.65 11.08
CA LEU A 71 -3.94 -5.25 11.07
C LEU A 71 -3.54 -4.78 9.66
N VAL A 72 -2.78 -5.61 8.94
CA VAL A 72 -2.32 -5.31 7.57
C VAL A 72 -3.50 -5.38 6.57
N GLY A 73 -4.42 -6.33 6.73
CA GLY A 73 -5.64 -6.38 5.90
C GLY A 73 -6.55 -5.17 6.15
N SER A 74 -6.76 -4.81 7.41
CA SER A 74 -7.60 -3.68 7.82
C SER A 74 -7.04 -2.35 7.32
N SER A 75 -5.72 -2.16 7.36
CA SER A 75 -5.08 -0.96 6.82
C SER A 75 -5.24 -0.90 5.29
N GLY A 76 -5.15 -2.01 4.58
CA GLY A 76 -5.43 -2.08 3.14
C GLY A 76 -6.85 -1.64 2.79
N ILE A 77 -7.85 -2.15 3.51
CA ILE A 77 -9.25 -1.74 3.35
C ILE A 77 -9.43 -0.26 3.68
N TYR A 78 -8.81 0.23 4.76
CA TYR A 78 -8.84 1.64 5.14
C TYR A 78 -8.33 2.53 4.01
N TYR A 79 -7.19 2.21 3.39
CA TYR A 79 -6.64 3.00 2.27
C TYR A 79 -7.49 2.89 0.99
N LEU A 80 -8.19 1.78 0.75
CA LEU A 80 -9.12 1.66 -0.37
C LEU A 80 -10.38 2.53 -0.20
N LEU A 81 -10.93 2.57 1.02
CA LEU A 81 -12.15 3.33 1.33
C LEU A 81 -11.86 4.81 1.59
N LYS A 82 -10.63 5.16 1.93
CA LYS A 82 -10.22 6.54 2.19
C LYS A 82 -10.23 7.36 0.90
N LYS A 83 -11.25 8.22 0.78
CA LYS A 83 -11.31 9.26 -0.27
C LYS A 83 -9.98 10.00 -0.35
N GLU A 84 -9.44 10.09 -1.56
CA GLU A 84 -8.19 10.82 -1.82
C GLU A 84 -8.42 12.32 -1.64
N LYS A 85 -8.21 12.83 -0.43
CA LYS A 85 -8.05 14.26 -0.21
C LYS A 85 -6.58 14.62 -0.43
N LYS A 86 -6.28 15.23 -1.58
CA LYS A 86 -4.92 15.66 -1.91
C LYS A 86 -4.77 17.09 -1.39
N LYS A 87 -3.81 17.33 -0.50
CA LYS A 87 -3.47 18.70 -0.08
C LYS A 87 -2.13 19.07 -0.70
N CYS A 88 -2.07 20.26 -1.29
CA CYS A 88 -0.81 20.80 -1.78
C CYS A 88 0.14 21.07 -0.59
N PRO A 89 1.42 20.64 -0.63
CA PRO A 89 2.35 20.80 0.49
C PRO A 89 2.62 22.27 0.82
N LYS A 90 2.75 23.13 -0.19
CA LYS A 90 2.98 24.58 0.01
C LYS A 90 1.69 25.34 0.33
N CYS A 91 0.62 25.05 -0.41
CA CYS A 91 -0.57 25.89 -0.46
C CYS A 91 -1.68 25.38 0.48
N LYS A 92 -1.54 24.17 1.03
CA LYS A 92 -2.49 23.43 1.89
C LYS A 92 -3.92 23.25 1.35
N ASN A 93 -4.20 23.81 0.17
CA ASN A 93 -5.45 23.68 -0.55
C ASN A 93 -5.72 22.22 -0.95
N GLU A 94 -6.99 21.84 -0.88
CA GLU A 94 -7.47 20.56 -1.41
C GLU A 94 -7.50 20.62 -2.94
N ILE A 95 -6.77 19.68 -3.56
CA ILE A 95 -6.79 19.39 -4.98
C ILE A 95 -7.77 18.22 -5.12
N VAL A 96 -8.94 18.48 -5.70
CA VAL A 96 -9.95 17.48 -6.00
C VAL A 96 -9.46 16.58 -7.13
#